data_AF-R7N5S7-F1
#
_entry.id   AF-R7N5S7-F1
#
_cell.length_a   1.000
_cell.length_b   1.000
_cell.length_c   1.000
_cell.angle_alpha   90.00
_cell.angle_beta   90.00
_cell.angle_gamma   90.00
#
_symmetry.space_group_name_H-M   'P 1'
#
loop_
_entity.id
_entity.type
_entity.pdbx_description
1 polymer ?
#
loop_
_entity_poly.entity_id
_entity_poly.type
_entity_poly.pdbx_seq_one_letter_code
_entity_poly.pdbx_strand_id
1 'polypeptide(L)'
;MDGERKGKLVDCRDDFERILVTGDTEELNELKGWLFRENIRLEMERSEFLHTQEKFIEERTRFRDEMLEVNRKLVVERKRLKQDEQFFDKKMEILKNGFVQLDAERKAFEKEKLQFHSEQKVHERDLHRERNDQMAEMLFQGVNSQLALKKRYRDLLKMFHPDNVAGDAEMVLVINRIYEELKRSYEFGRWA
;
A
#
# COMPACT_ATOMS: atom_id res chain seq x y z
N MET A 1 -24.15 -24.35 -61.51
CA MET A 1 -24.86 -23.09 -61.81
C MET A 1 -23.88 -22.11 -62.44
N ASP A 2 -23.17 -22.54 -63.48
CA ASP A 2 -23.64 -22.63 -64.88
C ASP A 2 -23.78 -21.25 -65.51
N GLY A 3 -22.93 -21.00 -66.51
CA GLY A 3 -23.07 -19.85 -67.38
C GLY A 3 -21.75 -19.39 -68.00
N GLU A 4 -21.01 -20.28 -68.65
CA GLU A 4 -20.02 -19.91 -69.66
C GLU A 4 -20.70 -19.05 -70.74
N ARG A 5 -20.62 -17.72 -70.62
CA ARG A 5 -20.80 -16.82 -71.76
C ARG A 5 -19.45 -16.58 -72.40
N LYS A 6 -19.01 -17.54 -73.22
CA LYS A 6 -18.02 -17.31 -74.27
C LYS A 6 -18.67 -16.44 -75.36
N GLY A 7 -18.80 -15.14 -75.06
CA GLY A 7 -19.02 -14.14 -76.09
C GLY A 7 -17.75 -14.05 -76.94
N LYS A 8 -17.87 -14.36 -78.23
CA LYS A 8 -16.80 -14.20 -79.21
C LYS A 8 -16.23 -12.79 -79.06
N LEU A 9 -14.96 -12.71 -78.65
CA LEU A 9 -14.17 -11.51 -78.82
C LEU A 9 -13.91 -11.39 -80.32
N VAL A 10 -14.87 -10.83 -81.05
CA VAL A 10 -14.63 -10.33 -82.41
C VAL A 10 -13.61 -9.23 -82.23
N ASP A 11 -12.42 -9.41 -82.80
CA ASP A 11 -11.32 -8.47 -82.70
C ASP A 11 -11.73 -7.18 -83.43
N CYS A 12 -12.32 -6.25 -82.69
CA CYS A 12 -12.82 -4.98 -83.24
C CYS A 12 -11.72 -4.23 -84.01
N ARG A 13 -10.44 -4.49 -83.72
CA ARG A 13 -9.30 -3.80 -84.30
C ARG A 13 -9.18 -4.02 -85.82
N ASP A 14 -9.36 -5.25 -86.28
CA ASP A 14 -9.24 -5.61 -87.70
C ASP A 14 -10.41 -5.06 -88.54
N ASP A 15 -11.60 -4.95 -87.94
CA ASP A 15 -12.78 -4.35 -88.58
C ASP A 15 -12.67 -2.82 -88.70
N PHE A 16 -12.10 -2.15 -87.69
CA PHE A 16 -11.85 -0.71 -87.73
C PHE A 16 -10.87 -0.31 -88.83
N GLU A 17 -9.75 -1.03 -88.94
CA GLU A 17 -8.74 -0.76 -89.97
C GLU A 17 -9.29 -0.99 -91.39
N ARG A 18 -10.14 -2.01 -91.58
CA ARG A 18 -10.83 -2.24 -92.86
C ARG A 18 -11.79 -1.10 -93.22
N ILE A 19 -12.66 -0.68 -92.30
CA ILE A 19 -13.65 0.39 -92.56
C ILE A 19 -12.95 1.73 -92.86
N LEU A 20 -11.80 2.01 -92.23
CA LEU A 20 -11.02 3.21 -92.50
C LEU A 20 -10.37 3.22 -93.90
N VAL A 21 -10.02 2.06 -94.46
CA VAL A 21 -9.32 1.93 -95.75
C VAL A 21 -10.27 1.75 -96.92
N THR A 22 -11.38 1.03 -96.74
CA THR A 22 -12.29 0.64 -97.83
C THR A 22 -13.76 0.98 -97.60
N GLY A 23 -14.11 1.58 -96.46
CA GLY A 23 -15.50 1.84 -96.10
C GLY A 23 -16.18 2.91 -96.95
N ASP A 24 -17.49 2.79 -97.11
CA ASP A 24 -18.29 3.81 -97.77
C ASP A 24 -18.57 5.02 -96.84
N THR A 25 -19.22 6.06 -97.37
CA THR A 25 -19.51 7.28 -96.60
C THR A 25 -20.46 7.06 -95.41
N GLU A 26 -21.30 6.03 -95.46
CA GLU A 26 -22.26 5.72 -94.40
C GLU A 26 -21.57 4.95 -93.27
N GLU A 27 -20.80 3.90 -93.61
CA GLU A 27 -19.97 3.14 -92.69
C GLU A 27 -18.94 4.03 -91.96
N LEU A 28 -18.33 4.99 -92.67
CA LEU A 28 -17.40 5.93 -92.07
C LEU A 28 -18.08 6.90 -91.09
N ASN A 29 -19.32 7.31 -91.36
CA ASN A 29 -20.10 8.16 -90.46
C ASN A 29 -20.58 7.41 -89.22
N GLU A 30 -20.97 6.13 -89.35
CA GLU A 30 -21.29 5.27 -88.21
C GLU A 30 -20.07 5.04 -87.31
N LEU A 31 -18.91 4.77 -87.91
CA LEU A 31 -17.65 4.63 -87.20
C LEU A 31 -17.27 5.92 -86.45
N LYS A 32 -17.38 7.07 -87.10
CA LYS A 32 -17.16 8.38 -86.46
C LYS A 32 -18.10 8.60 -85.28
N GLY A 33 -19.38 8.22 -85.42
CA GLY A 33 -20.37 8.31 -84.33
C GLY A 33 -20.04 7.37 -83.16
N TRP A 34 -19.57 6.16 -83.46
CA TRP A 34 -19.11 5.20 -82.44
C TRP A 34 -17.87 5.72 -81.70
N LEU A 35 -16.85 6.18 -82.42
CA LEU A 35 -15.63 6.75 -81.84
C LEU A 35 -15.92 7.96 -80.97
N PHE A 36 -16.87 8.81 -81.37
CA PHE A 36 -17.28 9.95 -80.54
C PHE A 36 -17.95 9.50 -79.23
N ARG A 37 -18.88 8.53 -79.30
CA ARG A 37 -19.52 7.96 -78.08
C ARG A 37 -18.49 7.30 -77.17
N GLU A 38 -17.57 6.55 -77.75
CA GLU A 38 -16.51 5.86 -77.01
C GLU A 38 -15.53 6.85 -76.38
N ASN A 39 -15.16 7.91 -77.09
CA ASN A 39 -14.33 8.99 -76.55
C ASN A 39 -15.01 9.69 -75.35
N ILE A 40 -16.32 9.96 -75.45
CA ILE A 40 -17.09 10.52 -74.33
C ILE A 40 -17.14 9.55 -73.14
N ARG A 41 -17.32 8.24 -73.39
CA ARG A 41 -17.28 7.21 -72.34
C ARG A 41 -15.92 7.19 -71.63
N LEU A 42 -14.82 7.18 -72.38
CA LEU A 42 -13.47 7.17 -71.83
C LEU A 42 -13.15 8.45 -71.04
N GLU A 43 -13.59 9.61 -71.51
CA GLU A 43 -13.42 10.86 -70.76
C GLU A 43 -14.24 10.88 -69.46
N MET A 44 -15.47 10.35 -69.48
CA MET A 44 -16.27 10.19 -68.25
C MET A 44 -15.60 9.24 -67.25
N GLU A 45 -15.16 8.06 -67.69
CA GLU A 45 -14.44 7.09 -66.84
C GLU A 45 -13.15 7.69 -66.26
N ARG A 46 -12.40 8.44 -67.07
CA ARG A 46 -11.20 9.14 -66.63
C ARG A 46 -11.52 10.19 -65.58
N SER A 47 -12.59 10.96 -65.76
CA SER A 47 -13.04 11.98 -64.80
C SER A 47 -13.48 11.34 -63.48
N GLU A 48 -14.26 10.26 -63.53
CA GLU A 48 -14.68 9.51 -62.34
C GLU A 48 -13.51 8.88 -61.58
N PHE A 49 -12.54 8.34 -62.33
CA PHE A 49 -11.31 7.80 -61.76
C PHE A 49 -10.51 8.88 -61.03
N LEU A 50 -10.31 10.05 -61.65
CA LEU A 50 -9.60 11.17 -61.04
C LEU A 50 -10.32 11.66 -59.78
N HIS A 51 -11.64 11.79 -59.81
CA HIS A 51 -12.45 12.17 -58.64
C HIS A 51 -12.31 11.17 -57.49
N THR A 52 -12.32 9.88 -57.80
CA THR A 52 -12.14 8.82 -56.80
C THR A 52 -10.73 8.83 -56.23
N GLN A 53 -9.71 9.06 -57.07
CA GLN A 53 -8.33 9.20 -56.63
C GLN A 53 -8.13 10.40 -55.71
N GLU A 54 -8.74 11.55 -56.04
CA GLU A 54 -8.68 12.76 -55.23
C GLU A 54 -9.29 12.51 -53.84
N LYS A 55 -10.52 11.98 -53.78
CA LYS A 55 -11.16 11.60 -52.51
C LYS A 55 -10.32 10.64 -51.68
N PHE A 56 -9.73 9.64 -52.33
CA PHE A 56 -8.86 8.68 -51.64
C PHE A 56 -7.61 9.36 -51.04
N ILE A 57 -7.02 10.32 -51.76
CA ILE A 57 -5.89 11.10 -51.25
C ILE A 57 -6.31 11.98 -50.08
N GLU A 58 -7.48 12.61 -50.14
CA GLU A 58 -8.04 13.41 -49.05
C GLU A 58 -8.29 12.56 -47.80
N GLU A 59 -8.95 11.42 -47.94
CA GLU A 59 -9.21 10.48 -46.84
C GLU A 59 -7.92 9.96 -46.22
N ARG A 60 -6.94 9.58 -47.04
CA ARG A 60 -5.62 9.14 -46.56
C ARG A 60 -4.92 10.24 -45.77
N THR A 61 -5.03 11.49 -46.22
CA THR A 61 -4.42 12.64 -45.54
C THR A 61 -5.12 12.90 -44.21
N ARG A 62 -6.45 12.93 -44.20
CA ARG A 62 -7.26 13.08 -42.98
C ARG A 62 -6.94 11.98 -41.96
N PHE A 63 -6.91 10.73 -42.40
CA PHE A 63 -6.59 9.60 -41.53
C PHE A 63 -5.18 9.71 -40.93
N ARG A 64 -4.21 10.16 -41.73
CA ARG A 64 -2.85 10.40 -41.23
C ARG A 64 -2.83 11.49 -40.15
N ASP A 65 -3.57 12.57 -40.33
CA ASP A 65 -3.64 13.66 -39.37
C ASP A 65 -4.35 13.22 -38.08
N GLU A 66 -5.44 12.48 -38.18
CA GLU A 66 -6.15 11.87 -37.04
C GLU A 66 -5.23 10.92 -36.26
N MET A 67 -4.48 10.07 -36.96
CA MET A 67 -3.50 9.16 -36.34
C MET A 67 -2.39 9.92 -35.62
N LEU A 68 -1.90 11.01 -36.20
CA LEU A 68 -0.89 11.86 -35.56
C LEU A 68 -1.44 12.51 -34.29
N GLU A 69 -2.68 13.00 -34.32
CA GLU A 69 -3.33 13.63 -33.17
C GLU A 69 -3.60 12.63 -32.04
N VAL A 70 -4.12 11.45 -32.37
CA VAL A 70 -4.32 10.36 -31.41
C VAL A 70 -2.99 9.93 -30.79
N ASN A 71 -1.94 9.77 -31.60
CA ASN A 71 -0.63 9.40 -31.10
C ASN A 71 -0.02 10.48 -30.18
N ARG A 72 -0.19 11.77 -30.51
CA ARG A 72 0.21 12.88 -29.63
C ARG A 72 -0.48 12.81 -28.27
N LYS A 73 -1.81 12.65 -28.27
CA LYS A 73 -2.59 12.49 -27.03
C LYS A 73 -2.13 11.29 -26.22
N LEU A 74 -1.93 10.14 -26.87
CA LEU A 74 -1.47 8.92 -26.21
C LEU A 74 -0.11 9.12 -25.54
N VAL A 75 0.84 9.76 -26.22
CA VAL A 75 2.18 10.03 -25.65
C VAL A 75 2.08 10.92 -24.42
N VAL A 76 1.26 11.98 -24.45
CA VAL A 76 1.04 12.87 -23.31
C VAL A 76 0.40 12.12 -22.15
N GLU A 77 -0.67 11.38 -22.41
CA GLU A 77 -1.37 10.59 -21.38
C GLU A 77 -0.47 9.52 -20.76
N ARG A 78 0.33 8.83 -21.57
CA ARG A 78 1.31 7.85 -21.08
C ARG A 78 2.37 8.50 -20.20
N LYS A 79 2.83 9.70 -20.57
CA LYS A 79 3.80 10.46 -19.77
C LYS A 79 3.18 10.90 -18.44
N ARG A 80 1.94 11.39 -18.45
CA ARG A 80 1.19 11.76 -17.24
C ARG A 80 1.01 10.54 -16.33
N LEU A 81 0.54 9.42 -16.87
CA LEU A 81 0.32 8.20 -16.11
C LEU A 81 1.61 7.70 -15.45
N LYS A 82 2.75 7.77 -16.15
CA LYS A 82 4.05 7.40 -15.58
C LYS A 82 4.47 8.34 -14.45
N GLN A 83 4.18 9.64 -14.56
CA GLN A 83 4.45 10.59 -13.49
C GLN A 83 3.55 10.34 -12.26
N ASP A 84 2.28 10.02 -12.49
CA ASP A 84 1.32 9.69 -11.42
C ASP A 84 1.70 8.39 -10.71
N GLU A 85 2.13 7.36 -11.45
CA GLU A 85 2.65 6.10 -10.91
C GLU A 85 3.87 6.36 -10.00
N GLN A 86 4.86 7.13 -10.47
CA GLN A 86 6.02 7.51 -9.66
C GLN A 86 5.64 8.34 -8.43
N PHE A 87 4.63 9.19 -8.54
CA PHE A 87 4.13 9.97 -7.42
C PHE A 87 3.46 9.06 -6.39
N PHE A 88 2.65 8.11 -6.84
CA PHE A 88 1.99 7.12 -5.99
C PHE A 88 3.01 6.24 -5.27
N ASP A 89 4.05 5.76 -5.96
CA ASP A 89 5.11 4.95 -5.37
C ASP A 89 5.81 5.69 -4.22
N LYS A 90 6.16 6.97 -4.42
CA LYS A 90 6.76 7.81 -3.38
C LYS A 90 5.83 8.00 -2.19
N LYS A 91 4.53 8.24 -2.43
CA LYS A 91 3.53 8.36 -1.37
C LYS A 91 3.38 7.06 -0.58
N MET A 92 3.35 5.94 -1.29
CA MET A 92 3.28 4.60 -0.69
C MET A 92 4.52 4.30 0.14
N GLU A 93 5.71 4.67 -0.34
CA GLU A 93 6.96 4.52 0.41
C GLU A 93 6.97 5.33 1.71
N ILE A 94 6.57 6.61 1.65
CA ILE A 94 6.44 7.44 2.85
C ILE A 94 5.48 6.81 3.85
N LEU A 95 4.33 6.30 3.37
CA LEU A 95 3.33 5.69 4.22
C LEU A 95 3.86 4.40 4.88
N LYS A 96 4.50 3.51 4.11
CA LYS A 96 5.14 2.29 4.62
C LYS A 96 6.19 2.63 5.69
N ASN A 97 7.06 3.59 5.41
CA ASN A 97 8.09 4.02 6.35
C ASN A 97 7.46 4.61 7.63
N GLY A 98 6.40 5.42 7.51
CA GLY A 98 5.64 5.93 8.64
C GLY A 98 5.04 4.83 9.50
N PHE A 99 4.44 3.79 8.90
CA PHE A 99 3.92 2.65 9.66
C PHE A 99 5.00 1.85 10.37
N VAL A 100 6.15 1.63 9.73
CA VAL A 100 7.30 0.95 10.37
C VAL A 100 7.82 1.77 11.55
N GLN A 101 7.95 3.08 11.41
CA GLN A 101 8.35 3.97 12.50
C GLN A 101 7.35 3.94 13.66
N LEU A 102 6.04 4.06 13.36
CA LEU A 102 4.99 4.01 14.38
C LEU A 102 4.96 2.66 15.12
N ASP A 103 5.17 1.54 14.42
CA ASP A 103 5.25 0.22 15.07
C ASP A 103 6.49 0.12 15.98
N ALA A 104 7.63 0.66 15.54
CA ALA A 104 8.84 0.73 16.36
C ALA A 104 8.65 1.60 17.60
N GLU A 105 8.08 2.80 17.45
CA GLU A 105 7.74 3.71 18.55
C GLU A 105 6.73 3.07 19.52
N ARG A 106 5.69 2.41 19.00
CA ARG A 106 4.73 1.69 19.82
C ARG A 106 5.39 0.61 20.66
N LYS A 107 6.27 -0.20 20.07
CA LYS A 107 7.01 -1.25 20.80
C LYS A 107 7.96 -0.68 21.83
N ALA A 108 8.66 0.41 21.51
CA ALA A 108 9.53 1.11 22.43
C ALA A 108 8.75 1.65 23.63
N PHE A 109 7.61 2.30 23.36
CA PHE A 109 6.71 2.82 24.39
C PHE A 109 6.12 1.71 25.27
N GLU A 110 5.67 0.60 24.69
CA GLU A 110 5.17 -0.55 25.45
C GLU A 110 6.25 -1.13 26.39
N LYS A 111 7.51 -1.18 25.93
CA LYS A 111 8.65 -1.61 26.74
C LYS A 111 8.95 -0.64 27.88
N GLU A 112 9.01 0.66 27.60
CA GLU A 112 9.24 1.71 28.59
C GLU A 112 8.12 1.70 29.64
N LYS A 113 6.87 1.57 29.21
CA LYS A 113 5.72 1.47 30.12
C LYS A 113 5.83 0.26 31.05
N LEU A 114 6.26 -0.90 30.53
CA LEU A 114 6.46 -2.09 31.34
C LEU A 114 7.59 -1.91 32.36
N GLN A 115 8.70 -1.29 31.93
CA GLN A 115 9.83 -0.97 32.80
C GLN A 115 9.40 -0.02 33.92
N PHE A 116 8.75 1.08 33.58
CA PHE A 116 8.23 2.05 34.54
C PHE A 116 7.29 1.40 35.56
N HIS A 117 6.35 0.56 35.13
CA HIS A 117 5.49 -0.17 36.06
C HIS A 117 6.24 -1.15 36.95
N SER A 118 7.31 -1.79 36.44
CA SER A 118 8.13 -2.69 37.26
C SER A 118 8.94 -1.91 38.30
N GLU A 119 9.54 -0.79 37.92
CA GLU A 119 10.29 0.10 38.80
C GLU A 119 9.37 0.72 39.86
N GLN A 120 8.19 1.18 39.46
CA GLN A 120 7.19 1.70 40.39
C GLN A 120 6.77 0.65 41.43
N LYS A 121 6.55 -0.60 41.02
CA LYS A 121 6.22 -1.70 41.95
C LYS A 121 7.37 -2.04 42.89
N VAL A 122 8.61 -2.01 42.41
CA VAL A 122 9.79 -2.24 43.25
C VAL A 122 9.93 -1.09 44.25
N HIS A 123 9.82 0.15 43.79
CA HIS A 123 9.89 1.33 44.64
C HIS A 123 8.79 1.35 45.70
N GLU A 124 7.55 1.03 45.33
CA GLU A 124 6.44 0.92 46.27
C GLU A 124 6.68 -0.17 47.31
N ARG A 125 7.22 -1.34 46.91
CA ARG A 125 7.61 -2.41 47.84
C ARG A 125 8.74 -2.00 48.77
N ASP A 126 9.74 -1.28 48.27
CA ASP A 126 10.87 -0.81 49.07
C ASP A 126 10.42 0.23 50.10
N LEU A 127 9.59 1.20 49.69
CA LEU A 127 8.98 2.17 50.61
C LEU A 127 8.08 1.48 51.66
N HIS A 128 7.28 0.50 51.25
CA HIS A 128 6.47 -0.28 52.18
C HIS A 128 7.33 -1.04 53.18
N ARG A 129 8.41 -1.67 52.72
CA ARG A 129 9.37 -2.38 53.58
C ARG A 129 10.06 -1.44 54.55
N GLU A 130 10.61 -0.31 54.09
CA GLU A 130 11.26 0.68 54.95
C GLU A 130 10.32 1.21 56.03
N ARG A 131 9.06 1.52 55.67
CA ARG A 131 8.05 1.97 56.63
C ARG A 131 7.76 0.90 57.68
N ASN A 132 7.60 -0.35 57.24
CA ASN A 132 7.34 -1.49 58.13
C ASN A 132 8.53 -1.75 59.06
N ASP A 133 9.76 -1.63 58.55
CA ASP A 133 10.99 -1.80 59.32
C ASP A 133 11.13 -0.70 60.38
N GLN A 134 10.92 0.57 60.01
CA GLN A 134 10.89 1.71 60.96
C GLN A 134 9.81 1.54 62.04
N MET A 135 8.60 1.09 61.65
CA MET A 135 7.51 0.86 62.60
C MET A 135 7.86 -0.26 63.58
N ALA A 136 8.44 -1.36 63.11
CA ALA A 136 8.88 -2.46 63.96
C ALA A 136 9.98 -2.02 64.95
N GLU A 137 10.94 -1.22 64.51
CA GLU A 137 11.97 -0.65 65.41
C GLU A 137 11.35 0.20 66.53
N MET A 138 10.35 1.04 66.21
CA MET A 138 9.61 1.82 67.22
C MET A 138 8.85 0.92 68.22
N LEU A 139 8.30 -0.21 67.77
CA LEU A 139 7.53 -1.14 68.63
C LEU A 139 8.39 -1.86 69.68
N PHE A 140 9.69 -2.01 69.41
CA PHE A 140 10.69 -2.56 70.32
C PHE A 140 11.52 -1.48 71.05
N GLN A 141 11.22 -0.20 70.84
CA GLN A 141 11.91 0.90 71.51
C GLN A 141 11.74 0.81 73.04
N GLY A 142 12.85 1.01 73.76
CA GLY A 142 12.86 0.95 75.24
C GLY A 142 12.98 -0.45 75.83
N VAL A 143 13.04 -1.50 75.01
CA VAL A 143 13.38 -2.85 75.47
C VAL A 143 14.87 -2.93 75.81
N ASN A 144 15.19 -3.06 77.10
CA ASN A 144 16.56 -3.02 77.62
C ASN A 144 17.06 -4.35 78.23
N SER A 145 16.26 -5.42 78.13
CA SER A 145 16.63 -6.72 78.67
C SER A 145 16.01 -7.86 77.87
N GLN A 146 16.66 -9.03 77.89
CA GLN A 146 16.19 -10.20 77.15
C GLN A 146 14.82 -10.71 77.60
N LEU A 147 14.49 -10.56 78.90
CA LEU A 147 13.17 -10.93 79.41
C LEU A 147 12.09 -9.94 78.94
N ALA A 148 12.39 -8.64 78.92
CA ALA A 148 11.50 -7.62 78.39
C ALA A 148 11.25 -7.80 76.88
N LEU A 149 12.29 -8.20 76.12
CA LEU A 149 12.19 -8.50 74.70
C LEU A 149 11.23 -9.64 74.43
N LYS A 150 11.36 -10.76 75.15
CA LYS A 150 10.46 -11.92 75.03
C LYS A 150 9.01 -11.60 75.42
N LYS A 151 8.80 -10.73 76.41
CA LYS A 151 7.46 -10.28 76.79
C LYS A 151 6.85 -9.40 75.70
N ARG A 152 7.58 -8.36 75.29
CA ARG A 152 7.12 -7.41 74.27
C ARG A 152 6.81 -8.10 72.95
N TYR A 153 7.66 -9.03 72.53
CA TYR A 153 7.44 -9.87 71.35
C TYR A 153 6.12 -10.65 71.40
N ARG A 154 5.81 -11.32 72.51
CA ARG A 154 4.53 -12.03 72.67
C ARG A 154 3.33 -11.10 72.67
N ASP A 155 3.45 -9.93 73.30
CA ASP A 155 2.38 -8.93 73.31
C ASP A 155 2.13 -8.38 71.90
N LEU A 156 3.19 -8.10 71.14
CA LEU A 156 3.13 -7.66 69.76
C LEU A 156 2.49 -8.72 68.86
N LEU A 157 2.89 -9.99 68.96
CA LEU A 157 2.25 -11.08 68.23
C LEU A 157 0.77 -11.23 68.56
N LYS A 158 0.40 -11.04 69.82
CA LYS A 158 -1.01 -11.11 70.25
C LYS A 158 -1.83 -9.94 69.71
N MET A 159 -1.25 -8.75 69.56
CA MET A 159 -1.93 -7.58 68.99
C MET A 159 -2.06 -7.70 67.47
N PHE A 160 -0.97 -8.05 66.77
CA PHE A 160 -0.90 -8.08 65.30
C PHE A 160 -1.31 -9.43 64.67
N HIS A 161 -1.80 -10.39 65.45
CA HIS A 161 -2.23 -11.70 64.93
C HIS A 161 -3.25 -11.56 63.78
N PRO A 162 -3.10 -12.29 62.66
CA PRO A 162 -3.97 -12.16 61.48
C PRO A 162 -5.47 -12.38 61.75
N ASP A 163 -5.81 -13.14 62.80
CA ASP A 163 -7.21 -13.40 63.19
C ASP A 163 -7.86 -12.24 63.99
N ASN A 164 -7.11 -11.18 64.32
CA ASN A 164 -7.65 -10.03 65.03
C ASN A 164 -8.18 -8.96 64.07
N VAL A 165 -9.14 -8.14 64.52
CA VAL A 165 -9.74 -7.03 63.74
C VAL A 165 -8.71 -5.98 63.31
N ALA A 166 -7.64 -5.78 64.10
CA ALA A 166 -6.50 -4.91 63.78
C ALA A 166 -5.22 -5.72 63.50
N GLY A 167 -5.37 -6.98 63.11
CA GLY A 167 -4.27 -7.88 62.77
C GLY A 167 -3.58 -7.50 61.47
N ASP A 168 -2.28 -7.77 61.40
CA ASP A 168 -1.48 -7.55 60.19
C ASP A 168 -0.45 -8.67 60.06
N ALA A 169 -0.73 -9.60 59.14
CA ALA A 169 0.11 -10.76 58.86
C ALA A 169 1.50 -10.36 58.37
N GLU A 170 1.61 -9.26 57.60
CA GLU A 170 2.89 -8.77 57.09
C GLU A 170 3.71 -8.19 58.24
N MET A 171 3.07 -7.45 59.15
CA MET A 171 3.76 -6.93 60.32
C MET A 171 4.23 -8.00 61.29
N VAL A 172 3.49 -9.10 61.44
CA VAL A 172 3.95 -10.25 62.22
C VAL A 172 5.28 -10.80 61.69
N LEU A 173 5.45 -10.90 60.36
CA LEU A 173 6.70 -11.37 59.75
C LEU A 173 7.87 -10.42 60.05
N VAL A 174 7.66 -9.11 59.97
CA VAL A 174 8.69 -8.10 60.28
C VAL A 174 9.03 -8.11 61.78
N ILE A 175 8.02 -8.18 62.66
CA ILE A 175 8.21 -8.29 64.11
C ILE A 175 9.03 -9.54 64.46
N ASN A 176 8.77 -10.67 63.82
CA ASN A 176 9.55 -11.90 63.99
C ASN A 176 11.02 -11.71 63.59
N ARG A 177 11.27 -11.05 62.46
CA ARG A 177 12.64 -10.80 61.95
C ARG A 177 13.44 -9.92 62.93
N ILE A 178 12.88 -8.77 63.32
CA ILE A 178 13.53 -7.82 64.25
C ILE A 178 13.73 -8.46 65.63
N TYR A 179 12.77 -9.26 66.10
CA TYR A 179 12.94 -10.01 67.35
C TYR A 179 14.13 -10.96 67.30
N GLU A 180 14.30 -11.74 66.23
CA GLU A 180 15.43 -12.66 66.10
C GLU A 180 16.77 -11.91 65.97
N GLU A 181 16.81 -10.76 65.29
CA GLU A 181 17.99 -9.88 65.22
C GLU A 181 18.39 -9.35 66.61
N LEU A 182 17.42 -8.79 67.35
CA LEU A 182 17.64 -8.30 68.72
C LEU A 182 17.99 -9.43 69.68
N LYS A 183 17.34 -10.59 69.55
CA LYS A 183 17.63 -11.76 70.39
C LYS A 183 19.07 -12.23 70.19
N ARG A 184 19.55 -12.27 68.94
CA ARG A 184 20.96 -12.57 68.64
C ARG A 184 21.91 -11.54 69.24
N SER A 185 21.57 -10.25 69.22
CA SER A 185 22.44 -9.22 69.82
C SER A 185 22.54 -9.35 71.35
N TYR A 186 21.44 -9.67 72.04
CA TYR A 186 21.46 -9.97 73.48
C TYR A 186 22.13 -11.32 73.81
N GLU A 187 22.12 -12.28 72.89
CA GLU A 187 22.82 -13.55 73.04
C GLU A 187 24.33 -13.40 72.81
N PHE A 188 24.77 -12.59 71.83
CA PHE A 188 26.18 -12.28 71.56
C PHE A 188 26.79 -11.33 72.59
N GLY A 189 26.04 -10.33 73.08
CA GLY A 189 26.49 -9.44 74.16
C GLY A 189 26.71 -10.13 75.52
N ARG A 190 26.40 -11.44 75.62
CA ARG A 190 26.75 -12.29 76.76
C ARG A 190 28.09 -13.04 76.62
N TRP A 191 28.76 -12.93 75.47
CA TRP A 191 30.03 -13.60 75.16
C TRP A 191 31.21 -12.63 74.88
N ALA A 192 31.05 -11.35 75.22
CA ALA A 192 32.10 -10.32 75.29
C ALA A 192 32.17 -9.79 76.73
#